data_AF-A0A8C7JE15-F1
#
_entry.id   AF-A0A8C7JE15-F1
#
_cell.length_a   1.000
_cell.length_b   1.000
_cell.length_c   1.000
_cell.angle_alpha   90.00
_cell.angle_beta   90.00
_cell.angle_gamma   90.00
#
_symmetry.space_group_name_H-M   'P 1'
#
loop_
_entity.id
_entity.type
_entity.pdbx_description
1 polymer ?
#
loop_
_entity_poly.entity_id
_entity_poly.type
_entity_poly.pdbx_seq_one_letter_code
_entity_poly.pdbx_strand_id
1 'polypeptide(L)'
;MKKEQVVNCQFSVWYPIFKKHTIKSLILPLPQNVIDYLLDDGTLVVSGGDNNTQHNQTNNSDSEEEDVQWSDDETTTTVTAPEFPEFNSKVLKAINTLGGCVFPKLNWSAPRDANWIALNSSLQCQSLSDIFLLFKSSDFITHDLTQPFLHSSDEDSPNPAINYELVLRKWSELLPGGEFRCFIKENKLIGISQRDYTQYYHHISKQEAQICHSIQEFFSQHVQYQFLDEDFVLDVYRDSWGKVWLIDLNPFGEVTDSLLFTWEELTSGNSLSANQEEGDTAQQEAPVFRYTTSDVTVQPSPCLSYRIPRDFVDLSTGEDAYKLIDFLKLKKRQQEDSEEEVEEEVRQ
;
A
#
# COMPACT_ATOMS: atom_id res chain seq x y z
N MET A 1 9.14 -17.99 6.38
CA MET A 1 8.38 -18.01 5.11
C MET A 1 9.32 -18.50 4.01
N LYS A 2 8.88 -19.40 3.13
CA LYS A 2 9.70 -19.86 1.99
C LYS A 2 9.54 -18.93 0.79
N LYS A 3 10.56 -18.78 -0.05
CA LYS A 3 10.47 -18.01 -1.32
C LYS A 3 9.32 -18.45 -2.23
N GLU A 4 8.98 -19.73 -2.21
CA GLU A 4 7.83 -20.28 -2.96
C GLU A 4 6.49 -19.64 -2.55
N GLN A 5 6.29 -19.37 -1.25
CA GLN A 5 5.06 -18.73 -0.76
C GLN A 5 4.94 -17.29 -1.30
N VAL A 6 6.07 -16.58 -1.43
CA VAL A 6 6.09 -15.24 -2.05
C VAL A 6 5.69 -15.35 -3.51
N VAL A 7 6.24 -16.31 -4.26
CA VAL A 7 5.93 -16.55 -5.67
C VAL A 7 4.45 -16.88 -5.86
N ASN A 8 3.87 -17.72 -4.99
CA ASN A 8 2.46 -18.12 -5.04
C ASN A 8 1.49 -16.96 -4.74
N CYS A 9 1.93 -15.96 -3.98
CA CYS A 9 1.14 -14.77 -3.68
C CYS A 9 1.19 -13.69 -4.78
N GLN A 10 1.92 -13.92 -5.89
CA GLN A 10 1.90 -13.00 -7.03
C GLN A 10 0.49 -12.91 -7.65
N PHE A 11 0.09 -11.71 -8.03
CA PHE A 11 -1.23 -11.44 -8.59
C PHE A 11 -1.55 -12.33 -9.80
N SER A 12 -0.62 -12.51 -10.74
CA SER A 12 -0.80 -13.41 -11.89
C SER A 12 -0.97 -14.89 -11.55
N VAL A 13 -0.50 -15.34 -10.39
CA VAL A 13 -0.64 -16.73 -9.95
C VAL A 13 -2.04 -16.98 -9.41
N TRP A 14 -2.52 -16.15 -8.48
CA TRP A 14 -3.80 -16.39 -7.84
C TRP A 14 -5.01 -15.81 -8.60
N TYR A 15 -4.84 -14.74 -9.38
CA TYR A 15 -5.95 -14.08 -10.07
C TYR A 15 -6.71 -15.01 -11.05
N PRO A 16 -6.05 -15.86 -11.86
CA PRO A 16 -6.75 -16.81 -12.73
C PRO A 16 -7.63 -17.80 -11.96
N ILE A 17 -7.20 -18.22 -10.76
CA ILE A 17 -7.93 -19.16 -9.89
C ILE A 17 -9.20 -18.49 -9.35
N PHE A 18 -9.08 -17.27 -8.84
CA PHE A 18 -10.14 -16.57 -8.12
C PHE A 18 -10.85 -15.47 -8.92
N LYS A 19 -10.69 -15.46 -10.25
CA LYS A 19 -11.18 -14.40 -11.15
C LYS A 19 -12.66 -14.04 -10.97
N LYS A 20 -13.50 -15.00 -10.57
CA LYS A 20 -14.96 -14.80 -10.36
C LYS A 20 -15.30 -14.14 -9.02
N HIS A 21 -14.37 -14.15 -8.07
CA HIS A 21 -14.57 -13.75 -6.68
C HIS A 21 -13.77 -12.49 -6.30
N THR A 22 -13.06 -11.89 -7.24
CA THR A 22 -12.28 -10.66 -7.04
C THR A 22 -12.70 -9.57 -8.03
N ILE A 23 -12.15 -8.37 -7.85
CA ILE A 23 -12.36 -7.22 -8.74
C ILE A 23 -11.70 -7.50 -10.09
N LYS A 24 -12.42 -7.20 -11.18
CA LYS A 24 -11.92 -7.34 -12.55
C LYS A 24 -10.63 -6.56 -12.72
N SER A 25 -9.59 -7.26 -13.18
CA SER A 25 -8.24 -6.74 -13.31
C SER A 25 -7.59 -7.18 -14.63
N LEU A 26 -6.63 -6.40 -15.11
CA LEU A 26 -5.77 -6.71 -16.25
C LEU A 26 -4.31 -6.68 -15.80
N ILE A 27 -3.51 -7.59 -16.34
CA ILE A 27 -2.10 -7.77 -15.98
C ILE A 27 -1.28 -7.45 -17.23
N LEU A 28 -0.32 -6.54 -17.10
CA LEU A 28 0.58 -6.12 -18.17
C LEU A 28 2.03 -6.41 -17.72
N PRO A 29 2.85 -7.11 -18.50
CA PRO A 29 4.26 -7.28 -18.14
C PRO A 29 4.97 -5.92 -18.13
N LEU A 30 5.79 -5.65 -17.12
CA LEU A 30 6.65 -4.46 -17.09
C LEU A 30 7.84 -4.66 -18.02
N PRO A 31 8.04 -3.75 -18.99
CA PRO A 31 9.29 -3.68 -19.74
C PRO A 31 10.48 -3.31 -18.83
N GLN A 32 11.68 -3.83 -19.12
CA GLN A 32 12.87 -3.56 -18.31
C GLN A 32 13.19 -2.06 -18.21
N ASN A 33 13.06 -1.31 -19.30
CA ASN A 33 13.28 0.14 -19.28
C ASN A 33 12.29 0.90 -18.40
N VAL A 34 11.08 0.38 -18.17
CA VAL A 34 10.13 0.96 -17.22
C VAL A 34 10.56 0.65 -15.79
N ILE A 35 11.05 -0.57 -15.52
CA ILE A 35 11.60 -0.94 -14.21
C ILE A 35 12.80 -0.06 -13.86
N ASP A 36 13.73 0.11 -14.80
CA ASP A 36 14.91 0.95 -14.62
C ASP A 36 14.51 2.41 -14.31
N TYR A 37 13.47 2.91 -14.97
CA TYR A 37 12.92 4.26 -14.68
C TYR A 37 12.24 4.35 -13.31
N LEU A 38 11.53 3.32 -12.87
CA LEU A 38 10.92 3.30 -11.54
C LEU A 38 11.99 3.32 -10.44
N LEU A 39 13.10 2.62 -10.65
CA LEU A 39 14.25 2.53 -9.74
C LEU A 39 15.22 3.71 -9.83
N ASP A 40 15.12 4.54 -10.86
CA ASP A 40 15.95 5.72 -11.01
C ASP A 40 15.60 6.78 -9.95
N ASP A 41 16.60 7.31 -9.24
CA ASP A 41 16.42 8.37 -8.23
C ASP A 41 16.14 9.75 -8.86
N GLY A 42 16.04 9.83 -10.19
CA GLY A 42 15.77 11.05 -10.93
C GLY A 42 14.42 11.68 -10.60
N THR A 43 14.37 13.02 -10.70
CA THR A 43 13.17 13.81 -10.47
C THR A 43 12.04 13.35 -11.39
N LEU A 44 10.87 13.11 -10.80
CA LEU A 44 9.66 12.78 -11.53
C LEU A 44 9.25 13.97 -12.39
N VAL A 45 9.48 13.87 -13.69
CA VAL A 45 9.03 14.88 -14.64
C VAL A 45 7.58 14.56 -14.97
N VAL A 46 6.66 15.15 -14.21
CA VAL A 46 5.25 15.14 -14.58
C VAL A 46 5.13 16.09 -15.77
N SER A 47 5.04 15.55 -16.98
CA SER A 47 4.65 16.35 -18.14
C SER A 47 3.32 17.00 -17.80
N GLY A 48 3.33 18.31 -17.56
CA GLY A 48 2.12 19.09 -17.40
C GLY A 48 1.24 18.82 -18.61
N GLY A 49 0.16 18.07 -18.41
CA GLY A 49 -0.75 17.78 -19.49
C GLY A 49 -1.31 19.12 -19.97
N ASP A 50 -1.05 19.46 -21.24
CA ASP A 50 -1.71 20.53 -21.97
C ASP A 50 -3.21 20.20 -22.14
N ASN A 51 -3.94 20.18 -21.03
CA ASN A 51 -5.39 20.25 -21.01
C ASN A 51 -5.76 21.64 -20.50
N ASN A 52 -5.31 22.66 -21.24
CA ASN A 52 -5.80 24.01 -21.10
C ASN A 52 -7.27 24.00 -21.52
N THR A 53 -8.14 23.72 -20.56
CA THR A 53 -9.57 23.93 -20.68
C THR A 53 -9.76 25.41 -20.94
N GLN A 54 -10.11 25.75 -22.19
CA GLN A 54 -10.49 27.10 -22.59
C GLN A 54 -11.68 27.54 -21.73
N HIS A 55 -11.40 28.20 -20.60
CA HIS A 55 -12.40 28.91 -19.85
C HIS A 55 -12.43 30.36 -20.34
N ASN A 56 -13.32 30.60 -21.31
CA ASN A 56 -13.79 31.92 -21.68
C ASN A 56 -14.43 32.62 -20.47
N GLN A 57 -13.73 33.55 -19.80
CA GLN A 57 -14.34 34.61 -18.97
C GLN A 57 -13.42 35.85 -19.03
N THR A 58 -13.67 36.80 -19.93
CA THR A 58 -14.33 38.09 -19.66
C THR A 58 -13.66 38.94 -18.57
N ASN A 59 -13.04 40.04 -19.02
CA ASN A 59 -12.58 41.22 -18.26
C ASN A 59 -13.43 41.55 -17.03
N ASN A 60 -12.83 41.73 -15.84
CA ASN A 60 -12.57 43.06 -15.24
C ASN A 60 -11.95 42.98 -13.83
N SER A 61 -11.06 43.95 -13.57
CA SER A 61 -10.76 44.61 -12.28
C SER A 61 -9.81 43.97 -11.25
N ASP A 62 -8.55 44.42 -11.33
CA ASP A 62 -7.79 45.09 -10.25
C ASP A 62 -7.74 44.43 -8.85
N SER A 63 -6.72 43.60 -8.68
CA SER A 63 -6.14 43.25 -7.38
C SER A 63 -4.69 42.80 -7.61
N GLU A 64 -3.75 43.67 -7.22
CA GLU A 64 -2.31 43.40 -7.21
C GLU A 64 -2.00 42.34 -6.13
N GLU A 65 -2.02 41.07 -6.51
CA GLU A 65 -1.33 40.02 -5.76
C GLU A 65 0.04 39.83 -6.42
N GLU A 66 1.11 40.12 -5.67
CA GLU A 66 2.48 39.86 -6.07
C GLU A 66 2.66 38.35 -6.28
N ASP A 67 2.49 37.89 -7.52
CA ASP A 67 2.94 36.57 -7.96
C ASP A 67 4.44 36.48 -7.67
N VAL A 68 4.80 35.66 -6.68
CA VAL A 68 6.18 35.32 -6.38
C VAL A 68 6.70 34.50 -7.56
N GLN A 69 7.22 35.21 -8.56
CA GLN A 69 7.90 34.64 -9.71
C GLN A 69 9.19 34.01 -9.21
N TRP A 70 9.14 32.70 -8.95
CA TRP A 70 10.35 31.90 -8.71
C TRP A 70 11.30 32.15 -9.87
N SER A 71 12.42 32.83 -9.60
CA SER A 71 13.44 33.08 -10.60
C SER A 71 13.95 31.73 -11.08
N ASP A 72 13.63 31.39 -12.32
CA ASP A 72 14.18 30.22 -13.01
C ASP A 72 15.69 30.45 -13.13
N ASP A 73 16.46 29.80 -12.27
CA ASP A 73 17.91 29.79 -12.34
C ASP A 73 18.29 29.15 -13.68
N GLU A 74 19.03 29.86 -14.53
CA GLU A 74 19.38 29.47 -15.92
C GLU A 74 20.35 28.25 -16.00
N THR A 75 20.24 27.30 -15.06
CA THR A 75 20.96 26.01 -15.08
C THR A 75 20.04 24.80 -14.92
N THR A 76 18.71 24.99 -14.89
CA THR A 76 17.76 23.87 -14.88
C THR A 76 17.72 23.22 -16.27
N THR A 77 18.59 22.25 -16.52
CA THR A 77 18.47 21.32 -17.66
C THR A 77 17.02 20.81 -17.65
N THR A 78 16.21 21.17 -18.64
CA THR A 78 14.84 20.68 -18.76
C THR A 78 14.91 19.17 -18.93
N VAL A 79 14.76 18.43 -17.82
CA VAL A 79 14.80 16.98 -17.85
C VAL A 79 13.54 16.55 -18.59
N THR A 80 13.69 16.04 -19.80
CA THR A 80 12.55 15.49 -20.55
C THR A 80 12.18 14.16 -19.92
N ALA A 81 10.91 14.00 -19.53
CA ALA A 81 10.42 12.73 -19.02
C ALA A 81 10.72 11.61 -20.05
N PRO A 82 11.25 10.46 -19.64
CA PRO A 82 11.42 9.34 -20.56
C PRO A 82 10.05 8.88 -21.07
N GLU A 83 9.90 8.84 -22.39
CA GLU A 83 8.65 8.43 -23.02
C GLU A 83 8.62 6.92 -23.26
N PHE A 84 7.50 6.29 -22.89
CA PHE A 84 7.24 4.86 -23.11
C PHE A 84 6.02 4.67 -24.03
N PRO A 85 6.07 5.08 -25.31
CA PRO A 85 4.88 5.18 -26.15
C PRO A 85 4.15 3.84 -26.34
N GLU A 86 4.88 2.74 -26.54
CA GLU A 86 4.27 1.41 -26.69
C GLU A 86 3.59 0.95 -25.40
N PHE A 87 4.25 1.14 -24.26
CA PHE A 87 3.71 0.75 -22.95
C PHE A 87 2.52 1.63 -22.56
N ASN A 88 2.62 2.95 -22.78
CA ASN A 88 1.54 3.91 -22.54
C ASN A 88 0.28 3.54 -23.34
N SER A 89 0.42 3.16 -24.61
CA SER A 89 -0.71 2.70 -25.43
C SER A 89 -1.38 1.45 -24.85
N LYS A 90 -0.59 0.46 -24.38
CA LYS A 90 -1.11 -0.74 -23.71
C LYS A 90 -1.85 -0.40 -22.42
N VAL A 91 -1.29 0.50 -21.61
CA VAL A 91 -1.86 0.96 -20.34
C VAL A 91 -3.18 1.71 -20.57
N LEU A 92 -3.20 2.69 -21.48
CA LEU A 92 -4.42 3.44 -21.82
C LEU A 92 -5.52 2.52 -22.35
N LYS A 93 -5.18 1.54 -23.21
CA LYS A 93 -6.15 0.54 -23.68
C LYS A 93 -6.72 -0.29 -22.53
N ALA A 94 -5.89 -0.69 -21.57
CA ALA A 94 -6.31 -1.43 -20.39
C ALA A 94 -7.22 -0.58 -19.48
N ILE A 95 -6.87 0.68 -19.23
CA ILE A 95 -7.68 1.63 -18.45
C ILE A 95 -9.06 1.80 -19.09
N ASN A 96 -9.12 2.04 -20.41
CA ASN A 96 -10.37 2.15 -21.14
C ASN A 96 -11.23 0.88 -21.04
N THR A 97 -10.60 -0.30 -21.08
CA THR A 97 -11.29 -1.60 -20.95
C THR A 97 -11.88 -1.83 -19.55
N LEU A 98 -11.29 -1.18 -18.53
CA LEU A 98 -11.70 -1.29 -17.13
C LEU A 98 -12.71 -0.21 -16.71
N GLY A 99 -13.03 0.73 -17.60
CA GLY A 99 -14.04 1.78 -17.36
C GLY A 99 -13.44 3.17 -17.10
N GLY A 100 -12.20 3.41 -17.54
CA GLY A 100 -11.57 4.74 -17.52
C GLY A 100 -10.81 5.07 -16.23
N CYS A 101 -11.07 4.35 -15.14
CA CYS A 101 -10.39 4.56 -13.86
C CYS A 101 -9.92 3.24 -13.28
N VAL A 102 -8.68 3.22 -12.79
CA VAL A 102 -8.03 2.01 -12.28
C VAL A 102 -7.32 2.26 -10.96
N PHE A 103 -7.09 1.16 -10.24
CA PHE A 103 -6.20 1.09 -9.09
C PHE A 103 -4.96 0.28 -9.49
N PRO A 104 -3.75 0.88 -9.55
CA PRO A 104 -2.54 0.19 -9.96
C PRO A 104 -1.87 -0.54 -8.78
N LYS A 105 -1.30 -1.72 -9.04
CA LYS A 105 -0.38 -2.41 -8.12
C LYS A 105 0.68 -3.19 -8.91
N LEU A 106 1.75 -3.60 -8.24
CA LEU A 106 2.70 -4.57 -8.80
C LEU A 106 2.28 -6.01 -8.45
N ASN A 107 3.20 -6.97 -8.60
CA ASN A 107 3.02 -8.39 -8.31
C ASN A 107 2.37 -8.63 -6.93
N TRP A 108 2.77 -7.86 -5.90
CA TRP A 108 2.30 -8.06 -4.52
C TRP A 108 1.72 -6.79 -3.92
N SER A 109 2.41 -5.67 -4.04
CA SER A 109 2.10 -4.47 -3.27
C SER A 109 1.39 -3.40 -4.10
N ALA A 110 0.50 -2.67 -3.43
CA ALA A 110 -0.13 -1.46 -3.96
C ALA A 110 0.45 -0.21 -3.28
N PRO A 111 0.53 0.94 -3.97
CA PRO A 111 1.23 2.14 -3.50
C PRO A 111 0.40 2.94 -2.48
N ARG A 112 -0.11 2.28 -1.44
CA ARG A 112 -1.02 2.89 -0.45
C ARG A 112 -0.32 3.96 0.40
N ASP A 113 0.95 3.73 0.67
CA ASP A 113 1.87 4.64 1.32
C ASP A 113 2.11 5.91 0.50
N ALA A 114 1.97 5.87 -0.83
CA ALA A 114 2.12 7.02 -1.71
C ALA A 114 0.83 7.85 -1.92
N ASN A 115 -0.25 7.60 -1.18
CA ASN A 115 -1.49 8.38 -1.36
C ASN A 115 -1.30 9.89 -1.11
N TRP A 116 -0.23 10.29 -0.41
CA TRP A 116 0.06 11.70 -0.11
C TRP A 116 0.50 12.53 -1.32
N ILE A 117 1.07 11.92 -2.36
CA ILE A 117 1.51 12.62 -3.57
C ILE A 117 0.39 12.71 -4.62
N ALA A 118 -0.70 11.96 -4.43
CA ALA A 118 -1.80 11.90 -5.38
C ALA A 118 -2.50 13.27 -5.51
N LEU A 119 -2.54 13.81 -6.74
CA LEU A 119 -3.17 15.12 -7.02
C LEU A 119 -4.67 15.16 -6.71
N ASN A 120 -5.33 14.01 -6.70
CA ASN A 120 -6.76 13.83 -6.41
C ASN A 120 -7.03 13.27 -5.01
N SER A 121 -6.03 13.21 -4.12
CA SER A 121 -6.12 12.58 -2.79
C SER A 121 -6.63 11.13 -2.81
N SER A 122 -6.44 10.43 -3.93
CA SER A 122 -6.95 9.08 -4.18
C SER A 122 -5.92 8.24 -4.92
N LEU A 123 -5.96 6.92 -4.72
CA LEU A 123 -5.14 5.95 -5.46
C LEU A 123 -5.74 5.61 -6.85
N GLN A 124 -6.68 6.42 -7.31
CA GLN A 124 -7.33 6.31 -8.60
C GLN A 124 -6.45 6.93 -9.68
N CYS A 125 -6.11 6.13 -10.69
CA CYS A 125 -5.35 6.57 -11.85
C CYS A 125 -6.18 6.53 -13.13
N GLN A 126 -5.93 7.48 -14.03
CA GLN A 126 -6.52 7.57 -15.36
C GLN A 126 -5.47 7.58 -16.47
N SER A 127 -4.21 7.88 -16.12
CA SER A 127 -3.09 7.94 -17.06
C SER A 127 -1.88 7.14 -16.57
N LEU A 128 -0.91 6.89 -17.47
CA LEU A 128 0.37 6.30 -17.09
C LEU A 128 1.17 7.23 -16.17
N SER A 129 1.07 8.55 -16.36
CA SER A 129 1.73 9.54 -15.53
C SER A 129 1.26 9.47 -14.07
N ASP A 130 -0.04 9.27 -13.84
CA ASP A 130 -0.60 9.10 -12.49
C ASP A 130 -0.03 7.84 -11.81
N ILE A 131 0.11 6.75 -12.57
CA ILE A 131 0.67 5.49 -12.07
C ILE A 131 2.14 5.67 -11.70
N PHE A 132 2.92 6.31 -12.56
CA PHE A 132 4.34 6.57 -12.29
C PHE A 132 4.56 7.50 -11.10
N LEU A 133 3.69 8.52 -10.94
CA LEU A 133 3.71 9.38 -9.77
C LEU A 133 3.56 8.57 -8.48
N LEU A 134 2.55 7.70 -8.41
CA LEU A 134 2.35 6.86 -7.22
C LEU A 134 3.45 5.83 -7.01
N PHE A 135 3.92 5.18 -8.08
CA PHE A 135 4.87 4.08 -7.98
C PHE A 135 6.26 4.56 -7.56
N LYS A 136 6.74 5.67 -8.10
CA LYS A 136 8.06 6.22 -7.72
C LYS A 136 8.05 6.85 -6.32
N SER A 137 6.87 7.19 -5.78
CA SER A 137 6.74 7.73 -4.43
C SER A 137 6.34 6.68 -3.38
N SER A 138 6.34 5.39 -3.73
CA SER A 138 5.96 4.30 -2.84
C SER A 138 7.18 3.45 -2.44
N ASP A 139 7.40 3.36 -1.13
CA ASP A 139 8.34 2.43 -0.52
C ASP A 139 7.89 0.99 -0.73
N PHE A 140 6.58 0.72 -0.71
CA PHE A 140 6.06 -0.64 -0.98
C PHE A 140 6.37 -1.11 -2.40
N ILE A 141 6.25 -0.23 -3.39
CA ILE A 141 6.62 -0.54 -4.78
C ILE A 141 8.13 -0.73 -4.92
N THR A 142 8.93 0.10 -4.26
CA THR A 142 10.40 -0.04 -4.23
C THR A 142 10.81 -1.38 -3.61
N HIS A 143 10.17 -1.79 -2.51
CA HIS A 143 10.41 -3.08 -1.87
C HIS A 143 10.12 -4.25 -2.82
N ASP A 144 8.98 -4.23 -3.51
CA ASP A 144 8.63 -5.26 -4.50
C ASP A 144 9.71 -5.43 -5.58
N LEU A 145 10.30 -4.32 -6.07
CA LEU A 145 11.29 -4.33 -7.15
C LEU A 145 12.71 -4.71 -6.69
N THR A 146 13.08 -4.42 -5.45
CA THR A 146 14.47 -4.52 -4.96
C THR A 146 14.69 -5.66 -3.98
N GLN A 147 13.72 -5.95 -3.11
CA GLN A 147 13.89 -6.83 -1.95
C GLN A 147 12.71 -7.80 -1.70
N PRO A 148 12.07 -8.41 -2.72
CA PRO A 148 10.85 -9.22 -2.53
C PRO A 148 11.05 -10.48 -1.65
N PHE A 149 12.29 -10.95 -1.49
CA PHE A 149 12.61 -12.17 -0.74
C PHE A 149 13.35 -11.92 0.58
N LEU A 150 13.51 -10.67 1.02
CA LEU A 150 14.38 -10.30 2.15
C LEU A 150 14.12 -11.11 3.43
N HIS A 151 12.86 -11.42 3.73
CA HIS A 151 12.44 -12.13 4.95
C HIS A 151 12.17 -13.63 4.72
N SER A 152 12.73 -14.20 3.64
CA SER A 152 12.56 -15.63 3.35
C SER A 152 13.58 -16.45 4.15
N SER A 153 13.13 -17.55 4.76
CA SER A 153 13.98 -18.40 5.61
C SER A 153 15.00 -19.24 4.83
N ASP A 154 14.85 -19.32 3.50
CA ASP A 154 15.74 -20.05 2.59
C ASP A 154 16.71 -19.10 1.87
N GLU A 155 17.50 -18.33 2.62
CA GLU A 155 18.47 -17.38 2.05
C GLU A 155 19.49 -18.06 1.11
N ASP A 156 19.89 -19.30 1.41
CA ASP A 156 20.87 -20.07 0.64
C ASP A 156 20.36 -20.54 -0.74
N SER A 157 19.05 -20.49 -1.00
CA SER A 157 18.49 -20.87 -2.30
C SER A 157 18.66 -19.74 -3.32
N PRO A 158 18.87 -20.04 -4.63
CA PRO A 158 18.89 -18.99 -5.63
C PRO A 158 17.52 -18.31 -5.70
N ASN A 159 17.51 -16.97 -5.78
CA ASN A 159 16.26 -16.24 -5.95
C ASN A 159 15.59 -16.63 -7.27
N PRO A 160 14.27 -16.91 -7.28
CA PRO A 160 13.56 -17.22 -8.51
C PRO A 160 13.54 -15.99 -9.42
N ALA A 161 13.56 -16.21 -10.74
CA ALA A 161 13.42 -15.14 -11.71
C ALA A 161 11.98 -14.60 -11.67
N ILE A 162 11.82 -13.31 -11.38
CA ILE A 162 10.53 -12.64 -11.32
C ILE A 162 10.30 -11.81 -12.57
N ASN A 163 9.14 -12.03 -13.19
CA ASN A 163 8.64 -11.16 -14.23
C ASN A 163 7.73 -10.12 -13.57
N TYR A 164 8.20 -8.89 -13.46
CA TYR A 164 7.40 -7.83 -12.87
C TYR A 164 6.20 -7.49 -13.73
N GLU A 165 5.07 -7.21 -13.08
CA GLU A 165 3.79 -6.98 -13.74
C GLU A 165 3.06 -5.76 -13.18
N LEU A 166 2.44 -5.00 -14.07
CA LEU A 166 1.58 -3.87 -13.75
C LEU A 166 0.17 -4.43 -13.76
N VAL A 167 -0.40 -4.52 -12.57
CA VAL A 167 -1.78 -4.93 -12.37
C VAL A 167 -2.64 -3.69 -12.34
N LEU A 168 -3.56 -3.60 -13.30
CA LEU A 168 -4.58 -2.57 -13.34
C LEU A 168 -5.90 -3.18 -12.89
N ARG A 169 -6.36 -2.82 -11.70
CA ARG A 169 -7.64 -3.26 -11.16
C ARG A 169 -8.70 -2.22 -11.51
N LYS A 170 -9.92 -2.63 -11.85
CA LYS A 170 -11.03 -1.68 -12.03
C LYS A 170 -11.23 -0.88 -10.74
N TRP A 171 -11.23 0.46 -10.84
CA TRP A 171 -11.52 1.32 -9.70
C TRP A 171 -12.91 1.00 -9.12
N SER A 172 -12.95 0.78 -7.81
CA SER A 172 -14.15 0.52 -7.04
C SER A 172 -14.01 1.22 -5.69
N GLU A 173 -15.02 1.98 -5.29
CA GLU A 173 -15.03 2.66 -3.99
C GLU A 173 -15.33 1.64 -2.89
N LEU A 174 -14.27 1.14 -2.25
CA LEU A 174 -14.38 0.24 -1.11
C LEU A 174 -14.44 1.07 0.17
N LEU A 175 -15.49 0.90 0.97
CA LEU A 175 -15.59 1.51 2.29
C LEU A 175 -14.63 0.80 3.25
N PRO A 176 -13.70 1.50 3.93
CA PRO A 176 -12.68 0.83 4.75
C PRO A 176 -13.25 -0.05 5.87
N GLY A 177 -14.41 0.31 6.44
CA GLY A 177 -15.12 -0.50 7.43
C GLY A 177 -15.70 -1.84 6.91
N GLY A 178 -15.57 -2.13 5.61
CA GLY A 178 -15.92 -3.41 5.00
C GLY A 178 -14.71 -4.31 4.70
N GLU A 179 -13.49 -3.86 4.99
CA GLU A 179 -12.25 -4.60 4.71
C GLU A 179 -11.79 -5.39 5.93
N PHE A 180 -11.43 -6.66 5.69
CA PHE A 180 -10.97 -7.59 6.71
C PHE A 180 -9.75 -8.37 6.22
N ARG A 181 -8.82 -8.62 7.13
CA ARG A 181 -7.68 -9.51 6.93
C ARG A 181 -7.92 -10.82 7.65
N CYS A 182 -7.76 -11.92 6.95
CA CYS A 182 -8.04 -13.27 7.43
C CYS A 182 -6.74 -14.07 7.46
N PHE A 183 -6.53 -14.83 8.53
CA PHE A 183 -5.32 -15.64 8.72
C PHE A 183 -5.67 -17.11 8.56
N ILE A 184 -5.00 -17.77 7.61
CA ILE A 184 -5.22 -19.18 7.28
C ILE A 184 -3.95 -19.96 7.66
N LYS A 185 -4.13 -21.03 8.40
CA LYS A 185 -3.06 -21.95 8.80
C LYS A 185 -3.55 -23.38 8.70
N GLU A 186 -2.76 -24.26 8.12
CA GLU A 186 -3.11 -25.66 7.85
C GLU A 186 -4.46 -25.79 7.12
N ASN A 187 -4.70 -24.90 6.14
CA ASN A 187 -5.97 -24.77 5.41
C ASN A 187 -7.20 -24.49 6.30
N LYS A 188 -7.02 -23.92 7.50
CA LYS A 188 -8.10 -23.49 8.39
C LYS A 188 -8.05 -21.99 8.62
N LEU A 189 -9.20 -21.34 8.53
CA LEU A 189 -9.34 -19.94 8.93
C LEU A 189 -9.26 -19.85 10.45
N ILE A 190 -8.18 -19.28 10.98
CA ILE A 190 -7.91 -19.20 12.42
C ILE A 190 -8.24 -17.83 13.02
N GLY A 191 -8.19 -16.76 12.23
CA GLY A 191 -8.42 -15.41 12.71
C GLY A 191 -8.92 -14.46 11.64
N ILE A 192 -9.70 -13.47 12.06
CA ILE A 192 -10.20 -12.35 11.24
C ILE A 192 -9.89 -11.06 11.98
N SER A 193 -9.32 -10.09 11.27
CA SER A 193 -9.03 -8.74 11.78
C SER A 193 -9.70 -7.69 10.91
N GLN A 194 -10.25 -6.65 11.53
CA GLN A 194 -10.61 -5.41 10.84
C GLN A 194 -9.36 -4.80 10.18
N ARG A 195 -9.44 -4.46 8.88
CA ARG A 195 -8.27 -3.98 8.14
C ARG A 195 -7.85 -2.56 8.54
N ASP A 196 -8.82 -1.67 8.70
CA ASP A 196 -8.63 -0.31 9.20
C ASP A 196 -8.89 -0.26 10.71
N TYR A 197 -7.95 -0.76 11.50
CA TYR A 197 -8.10 -0.82 12.96
C TYR A 197 -8.02 0.56 13.65
N THR A 198 -7.69 1.63 12.92
CA THR A 198 -7.55 2.99 13.48
C THR A 198 -8.89 3.67 13.76
N GLN A 199 -9.97 3.15 13.18
CA GLN A 199 -11.31 3.70 13.28
C GLN A 199 -12.28 2.71 13.93
N TYR A 200 -13.23 3.24 14.69
CA TYR A 200 -14.37 2.49 15.19
C TYR A 200 -15.50 2.50 14.16
N TYR A 201 -15.97 1.31 13.77
CA TYR A 201 -17.11 1.15 12.89
C TYR A 201 -18.26 0.45 13.60
N HIS A 202 -19.28 1.22 13.99
CA HIS A 202 -20.44 0.70 14.73
C HIS A 202 -21.09 -0.53 14.05
N HIS A 203 -21.17 -0.57 12.72
CA HIS A 203 -21.82 -1.70 12.03
C HIS A 203 -21.08 -3.02 12.24
N ILE A 204 -19.75 -3.00 12.45
CA ILE A 204 -18.96 -4.22 12.69
C ILE A 204 -19.41 -4.87 14.00
N SER A 205 -19.51 -4.09 15.08
CA SER A 205 -19.98 -4.60 16.39
C SER A 205 -21.43 -5.11 16.34
N LYS A 206 -22.29 -4.49 15.52
CA LYS A 206 -23.69 -4.93 15.35
C LYS A 206 -23.82 -6.21 14.51
N GLN A 207 -22.90 -6.43 13.57
CA GLN A 207 -22.99 -7.50 12.57
C GLN A 207 -21.90 -8.56 12.74
N GLU A 208 -21.22 -8.61 13.89
CA GLU A 208 -20.05 -9.46 14.15
C GLU A 208 -20.24 -10.90 13.65
N ALA A 209 -21.31 -11.56 14.12
CA ALA A 209 -21.62 -12.95 13.75
C ALA A 209 -21.89 -13.11 12.25
N GLN A 210 -22.54 -12.13 11.61
CA GLN A 210 -22.86 -12.18 10.18
C GLN A 210 -21.60 -11.98 9.32
N ILE A 211 -20.71 -11.08 9.74
CA ILE A 211 -19.43 -10.83 9.09
C ILE A 211 -18.60 -12.11 9.15
N CYS A 212 -18.39 -12.65 10.36
CA CYS A 212 -17.63 -13.88 10.59
C CYS A 212 -18.18 -15.02 9.75
N HIS A 213 -19.50 -15.27 9.80
CA HIS A 213 -20.15 -16.32 9.03
C HIS A 213 -19.96 -16.15 7.52
N SER A 214 -20.17 -14.95 6.97
CA SER A 214 -20.03 -14.70 5.53
C SER A 214 -18.59 -14.90 5.03
N ILE A 215 -17.58 -14.56 5.85
CA ILE A 215 -16.18 -14.75 5.52
C ILE A 215 -15.80 -16.24 5.60
N GLN A 216 -16.25 -16.95 6.64
CA GLN A 216 -16.05 -18.40 6.77
C GLN A 216 -16.70 -19.17 5.61
N GLU A 217 -17.92 -18.81 5.23
CA GLU A 217 -18.62 -19.40 4.10
C GLU A 217 -17.86 -19.16 2.79
N PHE A 218 -17.45 -17.92 2.54
CA PHE A 218 -16.65 -17.57 1.37
C PHE A 218 -15.33 -18.37 1.31
N PHE A 219 -14.61 -18.44 2.43
CA PHE A 219 -13.36 -19.20 2.51
C PHE A 219 -13.60 -20.68 2.21
N SER A 220 -14.52 -21.34 2.92
CA SER A 220 -14.79 -22.78 2.76
C SER A 220 -15.28 -23.16 1.37
N GLN A 221 -16.10 -22.31 0.74
CA GLN A 221 -16.68 -22.60 -0.58
C GLN A 221 -15.77 -22.27 -1.76
N HIS A 222 -14.88 -21.28 -1.62
CA HIS A 222 -14.19 -20.70 -2.79
C HIS A 222 -12.66 -20.66 -2.69
N VAL A 223 -12.09 -20.72 -1.49
CA VAL A 223 -10.64 -20.50 -1.29
C VAL A 223 -9.97 -21.73 -0.68
N GLN A 224 -10.61 -22.37 0.31
CA GLN A 224 -10.08 -23.51 1.04
C GLN A 224 -9.74 -24.66 0.08
N TYR A 225 -8.50 -25.16 0.17
CA TYR A 225 -7.96 -26.20 -0.72
C TYR A 225 -7.91 -25.84 -2.23
N GLN A 226 -8.16 -24.57 -2.60
CA GLN A 226 -8.02 -24.08 -3.97
C GLN A 226 -6.73 -23.26 -4.17
N PHE A 227 -6.21 -22.65 -3.11
CA PHE A 227 -4.92 -21.96 -3.14
C PHE A 227 -3.76 -22.96 -3.02
N LEU A 228 -2.58 -22.53 -3.46
CA LEU A 228 -1.39 -23.40 -3.58
C LEU A 228 -0.76 -23.72 -2.22
N ASP A 229 -0.86 -22.80 -1.26
CA ASP A 229 -0.29 -22.93 0.07
C ASP A 229 -1.37 -23.23 1.12
N GLU A 230 -1.00 -23.96 2.18
CA GLU A 230 -1.88 -24.24 3.32
C GLU A 230 -1.90 -23.10 4.35
N ASP A 231 -0.84 -22.29 4.37
CA ASP A 231 -0.63 -21.17 5.28
C ASP A 231 -0.50 -19.87 4.47
N PHE A 232 -1.47 -18.97 4.61
CA PHE A 232 -1.51 -17.69 3.90
C PHE A 232 -2.41 -16.67 4.59
N VAL A 233 -2.31 -15.42 4.16
CA VAL A 233 -3.17 -14.33 4.61
C VAL A 233 -4.07 -13.91 3.46
N LEU A 234 -5.35 -13.75 3.76
CA LEU A 234 -6.41 -13.45 2.82
C LEU A 234 -7.05 -12.10 3.17
N ASP A 235 -6.93 -11.12 2.29
CA ASP A 235 -7.65 -9.85 2.42
C ASP A 235 -8.98 -9.95 1.68
N VAL A 236 -10.08 -9.60 2.36
CA VAL A 236 -11.43 -9.60 1.79
C VAL A 236 -12.16 -8.29 2.02
N TYR A 237 -13.12 -8.01 1.15
CA TYR A 237 -14.08 -6.94 1.31
C TYR A 237 -15.49 -7.51 1.37
N ARG A 238 -16.27 -7.11 2.37
CA ARG A 238 -17.70 -7.44 2.48
C ARG A 238 -18.53 -6.21 2.13
N ASP A 239 -19.33 -6.31 1.08
CA ASP A 239 -20.22 -5.23 0.69
C ASP A 239 -21.46 -5.13 1.59
N SER A 240 -22.25 -4.06 1.40
CA SER A 240 -23.47 -3.80 2.18
C SER A 240 -24.56 -4.86 2.00
N TRP A 241 -24.49 -5.68 0.94
CA TRP A 241 -25.42 -6.79 0.71
C TRP A 241 -24.93 -8.10 1.34
N GLY A 242 -23.75 -8.08 1.96
CA GLY A 242 -23.14 -9.23 2.63
C GLY A 242 -22.33 -10.13 1.71
N LYS A 243 -22.13 -9.75 0.45
CA LYS A 243 -21.28 -10.51 -0.47
C LYS A 243 -19.82 -10.21 -0.17
N VAL A 244 -19.02 -11.26 -0.12
CA VAL A 244 -17.58 -11.21 0.12
C VAL A 244 -16.81 -11.26 -1.19
N TRP A 245 -15.78 -10.43 -1.28
CA TRP A 245 -14.91 -10.28 -2.43
C TRP A 245 -13.45 -10.47 -1.98
N LEU A 246 -12.70 -11.30 -2.69
CA LEU A 246 -11.26 -11.42 -2.51
C LEU A 246 -10.58 -10.12 -2.95
N ILE A 247 -9.76 -9.52 -2.07
CA ILE A 247 -9.00 -8.31 -2.34
C ILE A 247 -7.53 -8.61 -2.61
N ASP A 248 -6.90 -9.45 -1.80
CA ASP A 248 -5.49 -9.82 -1.95
C ASP A 248 -5.15 -11.14 -1.25
N LEU A 249 -4.04 -11.75 -1.64
CA LEU A 249 -3.42 -12.88 -0.95
C LEU A 249 -1.97 -12.53 -0.62
N ASN A 250 -1.58 -12.73 0.63
CA ASN A 250 -0.25 -12.41 1.12
C ASN A 250 0.37 -13.62 1.82
N PRO A 251 1.71 -13.70 1.89
CA PRO A 251 2.37 -14.78 2.60
C PRO A 251 2.06 -14.76 4.10
N PHE A 252 2.05 -15.94 4.73
CA PHE A 252 1.91 -16.09 6.17
C PHE A 252 3.25 -15.88 6.87
N GLY A 253 3.42 -14.71 7.51
CA GLY A 253 4.59 -14.36 8.31
C GLY A 253 4.78 -12.86 8.45
N GLU A 254 5.83 -12.45 9.18
CA GLU A 254 6.09 -11.07 9.61
C GLU A 254 6.17 -10.02 8.50
N VAL A 255 6.38 -10.44 7.24
CA VAL A 255 6.30 -9.57 6.05
C VAL A 255 4.92 -8.95 5.86
N THR A 256 3.89 -9.62 6.37
CA THR A 256 2.50 -9.20 6.26
C THR A 256 2.08 -8.62 7.61
N ASP A 257 1.55 -7.39 7.61
CA ASP A 257 1.03 -6.77 8.84
C ASP A 257 -0.06 -7.64 9.51
N SER A 258 0.13 -8.00 10.78
CA SER A 258 -0.79 -8.83 11.58
C SER A 258 -1.95 -8.02 12.18
N LEU A 259 -1.95 -6.69 12.05
CA LEU A 259 -3.00 -5.78 12.49
C LEU A 259 -3.35 -5.95 13.98
N LEU A 260 -4.56 -6.41 14.30
CA LEU A 260 -5.03 -6.64 15.68
C LEU A 260 -4.54 -7.96 16.29
N PHE A 261 -3.60 -8.64 15.63
CA PHE A 261 -2.95 -9.85 16.12
C PHE A 261 -1.44 -9.67 16.23
N THR A 262 -0.77 -10.57 16.95
CA THR A 262 0.69 -10.75 16.89
C THR A 262 1.04 -11.97 16.04
N TRP A 263 2.21 -11.97 15.41
CA TRP A 263 2.66 -13.16 14.67
C TRP A 263 2.96 -14.35 15.60
N GLU A 264 3.38 -14.07 16.83
CA GLU A 264 3.61 -15.09 17.87
C GLU A 264 2.32 -15.86 18.19
N GLU A 265 1.18 -15.20 18.35
CA GLU A 265 -0.09 -15.88 18.64
C GLU A 265 -0.66 -16.61 17.42
N LEU A 266 -0.46 -16.08 16.21
CA LEU A 266 -0.89 -16.75 14.96
C LEU A 266 -0.05 -18.01 14.69
N THR A 267 1.21 -18.01 15.12
CA THR A 267 2.17 -19.09 14.85
C THR A 267 2.23 -20.13 15.97
N SER A 268 1.95 -19.75 17.21
CA SER A 268 1.88 -20.71 18.32
C SER A 268 0.77 -21.72 18.04
N GLY A 269 1.10 -23.02 18.06
CA GLY A 269 0.17 -24.12 17.75
C GLY A 269 -0.96 -24.33 18.77
N ASN A 270 -1.20 -23.33 19.62
CA ASN A 270 -2.35 -23.28 20.51
C ASN A 270 -3.51 -22.73 19.67
N SER A 271 -4.64 -23.44 19.61
CA SER A 271 -5.86 -22.85 19.01
C SER A 271 -6.07 -21.47 19.63
N LEU A 272 -6.22 -20.45 18.78
CA LEU A 272 -6.63 -19.12 19.19
C LEU A 272 -8.01 -19.29 19.84
N SER A 273 -8.03 -19.49 21.15
CA SER A 273 -9.23 -19.87 21.87
C SER A 273 -10.07 -18.61 22.00
N ALA A 274 -11.10 -18.50 21.17
CA ALA A 274 -12.29 -17.79 21.58
C ALA A 274 -12.75 -18.45 22.90
N ASN A 275 -12.86 -17.68 23.97
CA ASN A 275 -13.28 -18.15 25.31
C ASN A 275 -14.41 -19.20 25.20
N GLN A 276 -14.09 -20.49 25.28
CA GLN A 276 -15.08 -21.57 25.31
C GLN A 276 -15.25 -22.01 26.76
N GLU A 277 -16.43 -21.75 27.30
CA GLU A 277 -17.01 -22.58 28.36
C GLU A 277 -17.09 -24.02 27.83
N GLU A 278 -16.65 -24.98 28.66
CA GLU A 278 -16.59 -26.41 28.34
C GLU A 278 -17.95 -26.94 27.83
N GLY A 279 -18.02 -27.25 26.52
CA GLY A 279 -19.23 -27.73 25.87
C GLY A 279 -18.90 -28.58 24.65
N ASP A 280 -18.68 -29.87 24.91
CA ASP A 280 -18.35 -30.94 23.96
C ASP A 280 -19.33 -31.02 22.76
N THR A 281 -18.92 -30.54 21.59
CA THR A 281 -19.38 -31.01 20.27
C THR A 281 -18.33 -30.65 19.21
N ALA A 282 -18.02 -31.59 18.32
CA ALA A 282 -17.11 -31.41 17.18
C ALA A 282 -17.67 -30.44 16.11
N GLN A 283 -17.90 -29.18 16.48
CA GLN A 283 -18.15 -28.07 15.58
C GLN A 283 -16.78 -27.49 15.18
N GLN A 284 -16.60 -27.15 13.89
CA GLN A 284 -15.44 -26.39 13.44
C GLN A 284 -15.24 -25.21 14.38
N GLU A 285 -14.08 -25.15 15.06
CA GLU A 285 -13.71 -24.00 15.90
C GLU A 285 -13.88 -22.73 15.07
N ALA A 286 -14.77 -21.84 15.52
CA ALA A 286 -14.98 -20.57 14.84
C ALA A 286 -13.69 -19.72 14.93
N PRO A 287 -13.33 -18.97 13.88
CA PRO A 287 -12.14 -18.14 13.91
C PRO A 287 -12.32 -17.00 14.93
N VAL A 288 -11.21 -16.59 15.53
CA VAL A 288 -11.21 -15.43 16.41
C VAL A 288 -11.38 -14.16 15.57
N PHE A 289 -12.43 -13.39 15.82
CA PHE A 289 -12.65 -12.12 15.15
C PHE A 289 -12.27 -10.95 16.07
N ARG A 290 -11.30 -10.13 15.65
CA ARG A 290 -10.89 -8.91 16.34
C ARG A 290 -11.22 -7.67 15.52
N TYR A 291 -11.82 -6.69 16.17
CA TYR A 291 -12.15 -5.39 15.61
C TYR A 291 -12.06 -4.32 16.70
N THR A 292 -11.99 -3.05 16.31
CA THR A 292 -11.90 -1.93 17.24
C THR A 292 -13.25 -1.75 17.94
N THR A 293 -13.28 -1.82 19.28
CA THR A 293 -14.51 -1.88 20.10
C THR A 293 -14.89 -0.56 20.76
N SER A 294 -14.05 0.47 20.67
CA SER A 294 -14.27 1.74 21.37
C SER A 294 -14.05 2.94 20.45
N ASP A 295 -14.85 3.99 20.67
CA ASP A 295 -14.74 5.32 20.05
C ASP A 295 -13.49 6.10 20.53
N VAL A 296 -12.42 5.42 20.98
CA VAL A 296 -11.19 6.11 21.39
C VAL A 296 -10.65 6.86 20.17
N THR A 297 -10.26 8.12 20.41
CA THR A 297 -9.81 9.11 19.43
C THR A 297 -9.04 8.51 18.26
N VAL A 298 -9.46 8.90 17.04
CA VAL A 298 -8.84 8.60 15.74
C VAL A 298 -7.33 8.41 15.89
N GLN A 299 -6.86 7.18 15.69
CA GLN A 299 -5.43 6.90 15.66
C GLN A 299 -4.84 7.40 14.34
N PRO A 300 -3.59 7.90 14.33
CA PRO A 300 -2.92 8.28 13.10
C PRO A 300 -2.85 7.07 12.15
N SER A 301 -3.11 7.29 10.87
CA SER A 301 -2.98 6.25 9.85
C SER A 301 -1.55 5.70 9.84
N PRO A 302 -1.35 4.36 9.75
CA PRO A 302 -0.02 3.76 9.69
C PRO A 302 0.81 4.25 8.50
N CYS A 303 0.16 4.72 7.44
CA CYS A 303 0.83 5.27 6.26
C CYS A 303 1.39 6.69 6.47
N LEU A 304 1.15 7.33 7.62
CA LEU A 304 1.65 8.69 7.86
C LEU A 304 3.16 8.77 8.02
N SER A 305 3.83 7.73 8.53
CA SER A 305 5.30 7.68 8.66
C SER A 305 6.00 7.77 7.30
N TYR A 306 5.39 7.23 6.25
CA TYR A 306 5.89 7.26 4.88
C TYR A 306 5.81 8.64 4.20
N ARG A 307 5.19 9.64 4.86
CA ARG A 307 5.16 11.02 4.37
C ARG A 307 6.35 11.85 4.84
N ILE A 308 7.18 11.28 5.71
CA ILE A 308 8.25 11.99 6.40
C ILE A 308 9.58 11.35 5.98
N PRO A 309 10.65 12.14 5.75
CA PRO A 309 11.95 11.57 5.43
C PRO A 309 12.38 10.53 6.48
N ARG A 310 12.94 9.42 6.01
CA ARG A 310 13.31 8.27 6.86
C ARG A 310 14.20 8.68 8.03
N ASP A 311 15.10 9.64 7.83
CA ASP A 311 15.93 10.20 8.89
C ASP A 311 15.13 10.74 10.08
N PHE A 312 14.01 11.45 9.85
CA PHE A 312 13.16 11.94 10.92
C PHE A 312 12.38 10.83 11.62
N VAL A 313 11.98 9.79 10.87
CA VAL A 313 11.33 8.61 11.43
C VAL A 313 12.30 7.90 12.37
N ASP A 314 13.51 7.59 11.91
CA ASP A 314 14.55 6.89 12.67
C ASP A 314 14.97 7.66 13.93
N LEU A 315 15.00 9.00 13.84
CA LEU A 315 15.21 9.89 14.99
C LEU A 315 14.08 9.80 16.03
N SER A 316 12.83 9.71 15.56
CA SER A 316 11.65 9.65 16.43
C SER A 316 11.44 8.28 17.08
N THR A 317 11.79 7.20 16.37
CA THR A 317 11.72 5.82 16.86
C THR A 317 12.95 5.42 17.67
N GLY A 318 14.06 6.14 17.51
CA GLY A 318 15.33 5.87 18.19
C GLY A 318 16.09 4.69 17.59
N GLU A 319 15.76 4.30 16.35
CA GLU A 319 16.37 3.16 15.66
C GLU A 319 17.81 3.45 15.21
N ASP A 320 18.15 4.72 14.93
CA ASP A 320 19.50 5.12 14.53
C ASP A 320 20.07 6.28 15.38
N ALA A 321 20.89 5.92 16.37
CA ALA A 321 21.56 6.87 17.24
C ALA A 321 22.59 7.74 16.50
N TYR A 322 23.13 7.31 15.36
CA TYR A 322 24.13 8.08 14.61
C TYR A 322 23.49 9.27 13.90
N LYS A 323 22.28 9.11 13.35
CA LYS A 323 21.50 10.21 12.75
C LYS A 323 21.17 11.30 13.78
N LEU A 324 20.89 10.91 15.02
CA LEU A 324 20.69 11.87 16.13
C LEU A 324 21.96 12.66 16.43
N ILE A 325 23.11 11.97 16.46
CA ILE A 325 24.40 12.61 16.68
C ILE A 325 24.71 13.61 15.55
N ASP A 326 24.44 13.25 14.30
CA ASP A 326 24.70 14.13 13.16
C ASP A 326 23.74 15.33 13.11
N PHE A 327 22.46 15.13 13.45
CA PHE A 327 21.52 16.23 13.63
C PHE A 327 21.95 17.20 14.73
N LEU A 328 22.43 16.69 15.88
CA LEU A 328 22.94 17.53 16.97
C LEU A 328 24.20 18.31 16.57
N LYS A 329 25.10 17.71 15.77
CA LYS A 329 26.27 18.41 15.23
C LYS A 329 25.88 19.52 14.25
N LEU A 330 24.87 19.29 13.41
CA LEU A 330 24.38 20.30 12.47
C LEU A 330 23.83 21.51 13.23
N LYS A 331 22.99 21.28 14.25
CA LYS A 331 22.44 22.34 15.09
C LYS A 331 23.53 23.14 15.83
N LYS A 332 24.59 22.44 16.28
CA LYS A 332 25.73 23.09 16.92
C LYS A 332 26.47 24.02 15.94
N ARG A 333 26.68 23.60 14.69
CA ARG A 333 27.28 24.46 13.66
C ARG A 333 26.41 25.67 13.34
N GLN A 334 25.10 25.49 13.21
CA GLN A 334 24.18 26.62 13.00
C GLN A 334 24.18 27.63 14.17
N GLN A 335 24.37 27.16 15.41
CA GLN A 335 24.55 28.05 16.56
C GLN A 335 25.87 28.82 16.50
N GLU A 336 26.97 28.14 16.16
CA GLU A 336 28.28 28.76 15.99
C GLU A 336 28.25 29.80 14.86
N ASP A 337 27.65 29.48 13.71
CA ASP A 337 27.50 30.41 12.57
C ASP A 337 26.63 31.63 12.95
N SER A 338 25.56 31.43 13.72
CA SER A 338 24.69 32.54 14.19
C SER A 338 25.36 33.42 15.25
N GLU A 339 26.27 32.88 16.06
CA GLU A 339 27.04 33.65 17.03
C GLU A 339 28.13 34.48 16.33
N GLU A 340 28.74 33.95 15.26
CA GLU A 340 29.70 34.68 14.42
C GLU A 340 29.04 35.83 13.62
N GLU A 341 27.84 35.63 13.05
CA GLU A 341 27.09 36.70 12.37
C GLU A 341 26.71 37.85 13.32
N VAL A 342 26.32 37.54 14.57
CA VAL A 342 26.01 38.57 15.59
C VAL A 342 27.26 39.31 16.04
N GLU A 343 28.43 38.65 16.10
CA GLU A 343 29.70 39.33 16.39
C GLU A 343 30.18 40.22 15.24
N GLU A 344 29.87 39.89 13.98
CA GLU A 344 30.16 40.75 12.82
C GLU A 344 29.22 41.96 12.71
N GLU A 345 27.92 41.82 13.00
CA GLU A 345 26.98 42.95 13.05
C GLU A 345 27.29 43.96 14.15
N VAL A 346 27.83 43.51 15.30
CA VAL A 346 28.24 44.40 16.41
C VAL A 346 29.56 45.14 16.12
N ARG A 347 30.30 44.74 15.07
CA ARG A 347 31.56 45.36 14.65
C ARG A 347 31.43 46.38 13.52
N GLN A 348 30.25 46.51 12.90
CA GLN A 348 29.91 47.62 11.98
C GLN A 348 29.23 48.76 12.74
#